data_AF-A0A935IPD0-F1
#
_entry.id   AF-A0A935IPD0-F1
#
_cell.length_a   1.000
_cell.length_b   1.000
_cell.length_c   1.000
_cell.angle_alpha   90.00
_cell.angle_beta   90.00
_cell.angle_gamma   90.00
#
_symmetry.space_group_name_H-M   'P 1'
#
loop_
_entity.id
_entity.type
_entity.pdbx_description
1 polymer ?
#
loop_
_entity_poly.entity_id
_entity_poly.type
_entity_poly.pdbx_seq_one_letter_code
_entity_poly.pdbx_strand_id
1 'polypeptide(L)'
;TEHRTRVQRAYFTVEGAPVVTLYGLRGYCVIRLVAVSWDMGMPLPSVNVTVRKVRKDGTLGERSFGTRLFSESEIPDWLAPVIAEHTPEWAR
;
A
#
# COMPACT_ATOMS: atom_id res chain seq x y z
N THR A 1 12.30 -31.71 5.59
CA THR A 1 12.60 -30.49 4.81
C THR A 1 11.67 -29.40 5.31
N GLU A 2 12.20 -28.45 6.07
CA GLU A 2 11.39 -27.44 6.75
C GLU A 2 11.14 -26.26 5.80
N HIS A 3 9.98 -26.23 5.14
CA HIS A 3 9.54 -25.08 4.37
C HIS A 3 9.02 -24.00 5.35
N ARG A 4 9.89 -23.09 5.77
CA ARG A 4 9.48 -21.86 6.48
C ARG A 4 9.63 -20.65 5.57
N THR A 5 8.70 -20.48 4.65
CA THR A 5 8.39 -19.15 4.10
C THR A 5 7.47 -18.44 5.08
N ARG A 6 8.06 -17.87 6.15
CA ARG A 6 7.28 -17.13 7.16
C ARG A 6 7.03 -15.73 6.60
N VAL A 7 6.02 -15.60 5.74
CA VAL A 7 5.53 -14.31 5.23
C VAL A 7 5.29 -13.37 6.42
N GLN A 8 6.05 -12.29 6.49
CA GLN A 8 5.86 -11.20 7.43
C GLN A 8 4.86 -10.19 6.85
N ARG A 9 4.07 -9.57 7.74
CA ARG A 9 3.05 -8.58 7.34
C ARG A 9 3.05 -7.40 8.30
N ALA A 10 2.87 -6.21 7.76
CA ALA A 10 2.63 -5.00 8.52
C ALA A 10 1.42 -4.25 7.97
N TYR A 11 0.63 -3.68 8.86
CA TYR A 11 -0.55 -2.89 8.52
C TYR A 11 -0.47 -1.55 9.22
N PHE A 12 -0.67 -0.47 8.48
CA PHE A 12 -0.72 0.87 9.05
C PHE A 12 -1.63 1.79 8.24
N THR A 13 -2.24 2.74 8.93
CA THR A 13 -3.07 3.77 8.31
C THR A 13 -2.23 4.97 7.89
N VAL A 14 -2.58 5.58 6.76
CA VAL A 14 -1.91 6.79 6.28
C VAL A 14 -2.84 8.00 6.46
N GLU A 15 -2.44 8.93 7.30
CA GLU A 15 -3.10 10.23 7.45
C GLU A 15 -2.42 11.28 6.56
N GLY A 16 -3.19 12.21 6.01
CA GLY A 16 -2.65 13.24 5.11
C GLY A 16 -2.18 12.74 3.74
N ALA A 17 -2.53 11.50 3.34
CA ALA A 17 -2.17 10.97 2.03
C ALA A 17 -2.62 11.91 0.89
N PRO A 18 -1.77 12.17 -0.11
CA PRO A 18 -2.15 12.99 -1.25
C PRO A 18 -3.26 12.33 -2.07
N VAL A 19 -4.00 13.16 -2.79
CA VAL A 19 -4.95 12.69 -3.80
C VAL A 19 -4.17 12.22 -5.01
N VAL A 20 -4.35 10.95 -5.38
CA VAL A 20 -3.64 10.29 -6.49
C VAL A 20 -4.61 9.66 -7.48
N THR A 21 -4.14 9.43 -8.69
CA THR A 21 -4.75 8.48 -9.62
C THR A 21 -3.92 7.21 -9.61
N LEU A 22 -4.56 6.06 -9.45
CA LEU A 22 -3.89 4.77 -9.46
C LEU A 22 -4.28 4.00 -10.71
N TYR A 23 -3.29 3.40 -11.37
CA TYR A 23 -3.54 2.58 -12.54
C TYR A 23 -4.55 1.46 -12.24
N GLY A 24 -5.56 1.32 -13.09
CA GLY A 24 -6.68 0.38 -12.91
C GLY A 24 -7.82 0.87 -12.01
N LEU A 25 -7.67 2.01 -11.31
CA LEU A 25 -8.76 2.64 -10.57
C LEU A 25 -9.27 3.90 -11.30
N ARG A 26 -10.59 4.00 -11.49
CA ARG A 26 -11.20 5.15 -12.15
C ARG A 26 -11.39 6.32 -11.19
N GLY A 27 -10.63 7.39 -11.44
CA GLY A 27 -10.77 8.69 -10.79
C GLY A 27 -9.79 8.90 -9.64
N TYR A 28 -9.98 10.02 -8.93
CA TYR A 28 -9.14 10.42 -7.81
C TYR A 28 -9.42 9.57 -6.56
N CYS A 29 -8.35 9.24 -5.84
CA CYS A 29 -8.42 8.47 -4.61
C CYS A 29 -7.32 8.89 -3.62
N VAL A 30 -7.50 8.54 -2.35
CA VAL A 30 -6.49 8.66 -1.31
C VAL A 30 -6.20 7.28 -0.73
N ILE A 31 -4.93 6.97 -0.50
CA ILE A 31 -4.53 5.74 0.20
C ILE A 31 -4.81 5.92 1.70
N ARG A 32 -5.44 4.93 2.34
CA ARG A 32 -5.81 5.01 3.77
C ARG A 32 -5.26 3.88 4.62
N LEU A 33 -5.16 2.68 4.07
CA LEU A 33 -4.57 1.54 4.76
C LEU A 33 -3.53 0.92 3.83
N VAL A 34 -2.37 0.63 4.38
CA VAL A 34 -1.28 -0.04 3.67
C VAL A 34 -1.01 -1.35 4.38
N ALA A 35 -0.94 -2.41 3.61
CA ALA A 35 -0.63 -3.77 4.03
C ALA A 35 0.61 -4.21 3.26
N VAL A 36 1.75 -4.25 3.93
CA VAL A 36 3.02 -4.69 3.37
C VAL A 36 3.15 -6.16 3.69
N SER A 37 3.48 -6.99 2.70
CA SER A 37 3.77 -8.40 2.91
C SER A 37 5.09 -8.73 2.21
N TRP A 38 6.04 -9.25 2.97
CA TRP A 38 7.34 -9.68 2.47
C TRP A 38 7.67 -11.06 3.02
N ASP A 39 8.43 -11.83 2.26
CA ASP A 39 8.89 -13.16 2.63
C ASP A 39 10.38 -13.25 2.32
N MET A 40 11.14 -13.89 3.21
CA MET A 40 12.57 -14.15 3.02
C MET A 40 12.85 -15.09 1.84
N GLY A 41 11.81 -15.74 1.28
CA GLY A 41 11.89 -16.65 0.13
C GLY A 41 11.13 -16.21 -1.13
N MET A 42 10.40 -15.08 -1.12
CA MET A 42 9.76 -14.55 -2.33
C MET A 42 10.67 -13.56 -3.03
N PRO A 43 10.71 -13.57 -4.37
CA PRO A 43 11.65 -12.73 -5.12
C PRO A 43 11.35 -11.24 -5.00
N LEU A 44 10.12 -10.83 -4.65
CA LEU A 44 9.76 -9.43 -4.50
C LEU A 44 8.75 -9.21 -3.36
N PRO A 45 8.93 -8.17 -2.52
CA PRO A 45 7.93 -7.75 -1.57
C PRO A 45 6.67 -7.26 -2.29
N SER A 46 5.54 -7.37 -1.61
CA SER A 46 4.24 -7.00 -2.17
C SER A 46 3.54 -6.00 -1.27
N VAL A 47 3.14 -4.86 -1.84
CA VAL A 47 2.43 -3.81 -1.10
C VAL A 47 0.98 -3.78 -1.56
N ASN A 48 0.07 -4.11 -0.65
CA ASN A 48 -1.35 -3.97 -0.86
C ASN A 48 -1.84 -2.67 -0.22
N VAL A 49 -2.49 -1.80 -1.00
CA VAL A 49 -3.10 -0.59 -0.45
C VAL A 49 -4.60 -0.62 -0.59
N THR A 50 -5.29 -0.09 0.42
CA THR A 50 -6.71 0.22 0.36
C THR A 50 -6.90 1.71 0.21
N VAL A 51 -7.73 2.10 -0.75
CA VAL A 51 -7.97 3.51 -1.08
C VAL A 51 -9.39 3.94 -0.78
N ARG A 52 -9.62 5.25 -0.64
CA ARG A 52 -10.95 5.86 -0.67
C ARG A 52 -11.08 6.77 -1.87
N LYS A 53 -12.21 6.68 -2.57
CA LYS A 53 -12.49 7.55 -3.71
C LYS A 53 -12.74 8.98 -3.24
N VAL A 54 -12.17 9.95 -3.94
CA VAL A 54 -12.50 11.37 -3.74
C VAL A 54 -13.70 11.71 -4.62
N ARG A 55 -14.76 12.23 -3.99
CA ARG A 55 -15.98 12.68 -4.67
C ARG A 55 -15.75 14.04 -5.34
N LYS A 56 -16.66 14.44 -6.24
CA LYS A 56 -16.58 15.72 -6.96
C LYS A 56 -16.61 16.94 -6.03
N ASP A 57 -17.22 16.79 -4.84
CA ASP A 57 -17.30 17.82 -3.79
C ASP A 57 -16.06 17.83 -2.88
N GLY A 58 -15.02 17.04 -3.19
CA GLY A 58 -13.80 16.91 -2.40
C GLY A 58 -13.93 16.00 -1.18
N THR A 59 -15.11 15.47 -0.88
CA THR A 59 -15.31 14.56 0.25
C THR A 59 -14.84 13.14 -0.07
N LEU A 60 -14.50 12.38 0.97
CA LEU A 60 -14.15 10.97 0.81
C LEU A 60 -15.41 10.12 0.70
N GLY A 61 -15.51 9.34 -0.37
CA GLY A 61 -16.56 8.33 -0.54
C GLY A 61 -16.52 7.27 0.57
N GLU A 62 -17.55 6.43 0.64
CA GLU A 62 -17.66 5.38 1.66
C GLU A 62 -16.45 4.42 1.68
N ARG A 63 -16.33 3.65 2.77
CA ARG A 63 -15.15 2.84 3.10
C ARG A 63 -14.58 2.08 1.88
N SER A 64 -13.26 2.18 1.72
CA SER A 64 -12.40 1.26 0.96
C SER A 64 -12.88 0.91 -0.46
N PHE A 65 -12.53 1.74 -1.45
CA PHE A 65 -12.79 1.55 -2.88
C PHE A 65 -11.66 0.76 -3.58
N GLY A 66 -11.42 -0.47 -3.14
CA GLY A 66 -10.52 -1.41 -3.82
C GLY A 66 -9.13 -1.55 -3.20
N THR A 67 -8.52 -2.70 -3.52
CA THR A 67 -7.17 -3.08 -3.11
C THR A 67 -6.26 -3.08 -4.33
N ARG A 68 -5.07 -2.46 -4.22
CA ARG A 68 -4.05 -2.49 -5.28
C ARG A 68 -2.76 -3.11 -4.76
N LEU A 69 -2.21 -4.02 -5.56
CA LEU A 69 -0.87 -4.57 -5.38
C LEU A 69 0.14 -3.70 -6.15
N PHE A 70 1.21 -3.28 -5.49
CA PHE A 70 2.38 -2.71 -6.13
C PHE A 70 3.54 -3.70 -6.12
N SER A 71 4.26 -3.77 -7.24
CA SER A 71 5.67 -4.17 -7.22
C SER A 71 6.52 -3.02 -6.68
N GLU A 72 7.73 -3.30 -6.19
CA GLU A 72 8.60 -2.28 -5.58
C GLU A 72 8.84 -1.07 -6.50
N SER A 73 9.03 -1.31 -7.80
CA SER A 73 9.21 -0.27 -8.82
C SER A 73 7.97 0.58 -9.12
N GLU A 74 6.79 0.17 -8.63
CA GLU A 74 5.52 0.87 -8.84
C GLU A 74 5.02 1.58 -7.58
N ILE A 75 5.75 1.47 -6.46
CA ILE A 75 5.41 2.17 -5.22
C ILE A 75 5.58 3.68 -5.46
N PRO A 76 4.55 4.50 -5.18
CA PRO A 76 4.70 5.95 -5.30
C PRO A 76 5.83 6.49 -4.41
N ASP A 77 6.63 7.43 -4.91
CA ASP A 77 7.79 8.00 -4.19
C ASP A 77 7.45 8.55 -2.80
N TRP A 78 6.26 9.13 -2.63
CA TRP A 78 5.81 9.65 -1.35
C TRP A 78 5.45 8.55 -0.35
N LEU A 79 5.07 7.36 -0.84
CA LEU A 79 4.61 6.24 -0.02
C LEU A 79 5.79 5.36 0.43
N ALA A 80 6.83 5.22 -0.39
CA ALA A 80 8.04 4.47 -0.05
C ALA A 80 8.64 4.83 1.33
N PRO A 81 8.91 6.11 1.67
CA PRO A 81 9.46 6.46 2.98
C PRO A 81 8.51 6.17 4.15
N VAL A 82 7.19 6.30 3.94
CA VAL A 82 6.17 5.95 4.94
C VAL A 82 6.17 4.46 5.22
N ILE A 83 6.28 3.64 4.16
CA ILE A 83 6.42 2.19 4.31
C ILE A 83 7.71 1.85 5.07
N ALA A 84 8.83 2.49 4.74
CA ALA A 84 10.12 2.25 5.40
C ALA A 84 10.08 2.57 6.91
N GLU A 85 9.38 3.64 7.31
CA GLU A 85 9.20 4.00 8.72
C GLU A 85 8.42 2.92 9.50
N HIS A 86 7.36 2.37 8.90
CA HIS A 86 6.52 1.35 9.53
C HIS A 86 7.04 -0.08 9.36
N THR A 87 7.94 -0.31 8.41
CA THR A 87 8.54 -1.61 8.11
C THR A 87 10.06 -1.49 7.94
N PRO A 88 10.79 -1.17 9.02
CA PRO A 88 12.25 -1.03 8.96
C PRO A 88 12.97 -2.34 8.60
N GLU A 89 12.32 -3.49 8.85
CA GLU A 89 12.82 -4.81 8.43
C GLU A 89 12.71 -5.03 6.92
N TRP A 90 11.84 -4.29 6.22
CA TRP A 90 11.65 -4.32 4.78
C TRP A 90 12.57 -3.33 4.04
N ALA A 91 12.91 -2.20 4.66
CA ALA A 91 13.76 -1.17 4.07
C ALA A 91 15.28 -1.45 4.17
N ARG A 92 15.69 -2.58 4.75
CA ARG A 92 17.08 -3.04 4.87
C ARG A 92 17.43 -4.04 3.78
#